data_AF-A0A6A1Q336-F1
#
_entry.id   AF-A0A6A1Q336-F1
#
_cell.length_a   1.000
_cell.length_b   1.000
_cell.length_c   1.000
_cell.angle_alpha   90.00
_cell.angle_beta   90.00
_cell.angle_gamma   90.00
#
_symmetry.space_group_name_H-M   'P 1'
#
loop_
_entity.id
_entity.type
_entity.pdbx_description
1 polymer ?
#
loop_
_entity_poly.entity_id
_entity_poly.type
_entity_poly.pdbx_seq_one_letter_code
_entity_poly.pdbx_strand_id
1 'polypeptide(L)' 'TKGTSSFGKRRNKTHTLCRRCGSKAYHLQKSTCGKCGYPAKRKRKYNWSAKAKRRNTTGTGRMRHLKIVYRRF' A
#
# COMPACT_ATOMS: atom_id res chain seq x y z
N THR A 1 -11.79 31.90 5.68
CA THR A 1 -12.66 31.13 4.77
C THR A 1 -12.11 29.72 4.57
N LYS A 2 -12.98 28.70 4.39
CA LYS A 2 -12.58 27.27 4.28
C LYS A 2 -12.22 26.84 2.84
N GLY A 3 -12.33 27.75 1.86
CA GLY A 3 -12.14 27.47 0.44
C GLY A 3 -10.70 27.68 -0.04
N THR A 4 -10.56 28.19 -1.26
CA THR A 4 -9.29 28.39 -2.01
C THR A 4 -8.16 29.00 -1.15
N SER A 5 -8.47 30.04 -0.38
CA SER A 5 -7.50 30.72 0.51
C SER A 5 -6.81 29.77 1.50
N SER A 6 -7.49 28.72 1.95
CA SER A 6 -6.95 27.74 2.90
C SER A 6 -6.06 26.67 2.25
N PHE A 7 -6.23 26.39 0.96
CA PHE A 7 -5.47 25.34 0.26
C PHE A 7 -4.00 25.70 0.06
N GLY A 8 -3.67 27.00 -0.08
CA GLY A 8 -2.27 27.47 -0.19
C GLY A 8 -1.40 27.10 1.01
N LYS A 9 -2.01 26.83 2.18
CA LYS A 9 -1.32 26.42 3.40
C LYS A 9 -0.95 24.92 3.43
N ARG A 10 -1.49 24.08 2.53
CA ARG A 10 -1.32 22.61 2.53
C ARG A 10 -0.07 22.16 1.79
N ARG A 11 1.12 22.46 2.32
CA ARG A 11 2.42 22.16 1.68
C ARG A 11 3.06 20.85 2.15
N ASN A 12 2.91 20.53 3.42
CA ASN A 12 3.54 19.36 4.05
C ASN A 12 2.97 18.04 3.52
N LYS A 13 3.80 17.00 3.50
CA LYS A 13 3.40 15.66 3.05
C LYS A 13 3.15 14.77 4.25
N THR A 14 1.93 14.24 4.35
CA THR A 14 1.59 13.22 5.36
C THR A 14 2.17 11.85 5.00
N HIS A 15 2.23 11.54 3.69
CA HIS A 15 2.59 10.23 3.18
C HIS A 15 3.72 10.26 2.14
N THR A 16 4.62 9.28 2.21
CA THR A 16 5.68 8.98 1.24
C THR A 16 5.59 7.54 0.74
N LEU A 17 6.52 7.12 -0.14
CA LEU A 17 6.56 5.78 -0.70
C LEU A 17 6.90 4.74 0.39
N CYS A 18 6.11 3.67 0.44
CA CYS A 18 6.38 2.55 1.34
C CYS A 18 7.38 1.57 0.72
N ARG A 19 8.46 1.25 1.45
CA ARG A 19 9.49 0.28 1.05
C ARG A 19 8.94 -1.11 0.69
N ARG A 20 7.86 -1.56 1.32
CA ARG A 20 7.28 -2.90 1.07
C ARG A 20 6.33 -2.96 -0.12
N CYS A 21 5.41 -2.00 -0.23
CA CYS A 21 4.33 -2.05 -1.23
C CYS A 21 4.46 -1.03 -2.36
N GLY A 22 5.49 -0.19 -2.35
CA GLY A 22 5.79 0.80 -3.40
C GLY A 22 4.75 1.93 -3.54
N SER A 23 3.72 1.96 -2.70
CA SER A 23 2.64 2.96 -2.79
C SER A 23 2.92 4.15 -1.87
N LYS A 24 2.47 5.35 -2.27
CA LYS A 24 2.57 6.60 -1.49
C LYS A 24 1.59 6.61 -0.32
N ALA A 25 1.81 5.71 0.63
CA ALA A 25 0.93 5.46 1.78
C ALA A 25 1.71 5.25 3.08
N TYR A 26 3.03 5.50 3.10
CA TYR A 26 3.81 5.45 4.32
C TYR A 26 3.66 6.77 5.08
N HIS A 27 3.02 6.74 6.24
CA HIS A 27 2.80 7.92 7.07
C HIS A 27 4.09 8.30 7.78
N LEU A 28 4.56 9.53 7.59
CA LEU A 28 5.87 9.97 8.12
C LEU A 28 5.89 10.02 9.65
N GLN A 29 4.93 10.71 10.26
CA GLN A 29 4.92 10.88 11.73
C GLN A 29 4.66 9.57 12.49
N LYS A 30 3.70 8.77 12.02
CA LYS A 30 3.32 7.52 12.67
C LYS A 30 4.21 6.34 12.28
N SER A 31 5.13 6.52 11.33
CA SER A 31 6.00 5.47 10.81
C SER A 31 5.25 4.18 10.40
N THR A 32 4.04 4.30 9.85
CA THR A 32 3.22 3.14 9.45
C THR A 32 2.62 3.32 8.05
N CYS A 33 2.48 2.23 7.31
CA CYS A 33 1.88 2.25 5.98
C CYS A 33 0.37 2.00 6.03
N GLY A 34 -0.40 3.00 5.60
CA GLY A 34 -1.86 2.91 5.47
C GLY A 34 -2.34 1.90 4.41
N LYS A 35 -1.49 1.47 3.46
CA LYS A 35 -1.86 0.44 2.47
C LYS A 35 -1.60 -0.96 3.02
N CYS A 36 -0.33 -1.29 3.28
CA CYS A 36 0.11 -2.65 3.57
C CYS A 36 0.40 -2.94 5.05
N GLY A 37 0.36 -1.94 5.94
CA GLY A 37 0.62 -2.10 7.37
C GLY A 37 2.10 -2.18 7.77
N TYR A 38 3.06 -1.97 6.85
CA TYR A 38 4.48 -1.86 7.19
C TYR A 38 4.69 -0.85 8.35
N PRO A 39 5.49 -1.14 9.38
CA PRO A 39 6.46 -2.23 9.51
C PRO A 39 5.91 -3.58 9.98
N ALA A 40 4.63 -3.68 10.36
CA ALA A 40 4.05 -4.93 10.89
C ALA A 40 4.34 -6.13 9.98
N LYS A 41 4.61 -7.31 10.56
CA LYS A 41 4.98 -8.51 9.80
C LYS A 41 3.86 -8.93 8.83
N ARG A 42 2.61 -8.94 9.30
CA ARG A 42 1.44 -9.30 8.49
C ARG A 42 1.03 -8.13 7.59
N LYS A 43 0.73 -8.42 6.33
CA LYS A 43 0.13 -7.43 5.41
C LYS A 43 -1.30 -7.11 5.85
N ARG A 44 -1.64 -5.83 5.87
CA ARG A 44 -2.98 -5.32 6.16
C ARG A 44 -3.99 -5.84 5.11
N LYS A 45 -5.05 -6.50 5.58
CA LYS A 45 -6.18 -6.97 4.76
C LYS A 45 -7.46 -6.94 5.60
N TYR A 46 -8.57 -6.52 5.00
CA TYR A 46 -9.88 -6.54 5.64
C TYR A 46 -10.92 -7.18 4.75
N ASN A 47 -11.89 -7.88 5.34
CA ASN A 47 -12.90 -8.64 4.60
C ASN A 47 -13.90 -7.75 3.87
N TRP A 48 -14.20 -6.57 4.41
CA TRP A 48 -15.09 -5.59 3.78
C TRP A 48 -14.55 -5.02 2.46
N SER A 49 -13.26 -5.22 2.12
CA SER A 49 -12.69 -4.74 0.86
C SER A 49 -12.13 -5.86 -0.01
N ALA A 50 -13.03 -6.61 -0.67
CA ALA A 50 -12.64 -7.64 -1.64
C ALA A 50 -11.81 -7.06 -2.80
N LYS A 51 -12.15 -5.85 -3.28
CA LYS A 51 -11.40 -5.16 -4.35
C LYS A 51 -9.94 -4.88 -3.96
N ALA A 52 -9.69 -4.44 -2.72
CA ALA A 52 -8.34 -4.20 -2.25
C ALA A 52 -7.53 -5.50 -2.12
N LYS A 53 -8.15 -6.62 -1.71
CA LYS A 53 -7.51 -7.94 -1.70
C LYS A 53 -7.07 -8.35 -3.11
N ARG A 54 -7.98 -8.27 -4.10
CA ARG A 54 -7.71 -8.65 -5.50
C ARG A 54 -6.54 -7.87 -6.12
N ARG A 55 -6.37 -6.59 -5.79
CA ARG A 55 -5.25 -5.78 -6.30
C ARG A 55 -3.87 -6.16 -5.77
N ASN A 56 -3.78 -6.96 -4.70
CA ASN A 56 -2.50 -7.31 -4.06
C ASN A 56 -2.32 -8.82 -3.87
N THR A 57 -3.22 -9.65 -4.43
CA THR A 57 -3.18 -11.10 -4.26
C THR A 57 -2.01 -11.72 -5.03
N THR A 58 -1.60 -12.93 -4.65
CA THR A 58 -0.69 -13.75 -5.46
C THR A 58 -1.30 -13.91 -6.85
N GLY A 59 -0.52 -13.67 -7.91
CA GLY A 59 -1.05 -13.53 -9.27
C GLY A 59 -0.73 -12.18 -9.91
N THR A 60 -0.77 -11.10 -9.13
CA THR A 60 -0.61 -9.73 -9.70
C THR A 60 0.84 -9.33 -9.95
N GLY A 61 1.80 -10.08 -9.42
CA GLY A 61 3.23 -9.82 -9.56
C GLY A 61 3.92 -10.76 -10.54
N ARG A 62 5.26 -10.70 -10.59
CA ARG A 62 6.05 -11.53 -11.52
C ARG A 62 5.90 -13.04 -11.28
N MET A 63 5.56 -13.46 -10.06
CA MET A 63 5.45 -14.88 -9.65
C MET A 63 6.68 -15.73 -10.05
N ARG A 64 7.90 -15.20 -9.83
CA ARG A 64 9.15 -15.77 -10.36
C ARG A 64 9.33 -17.26 -10.05
N HIS A 65 9.10 -17.66 -8.80
CA HIS A 65 9.24 -19.05 -8.36
C HIS A 65 7.97 -19.87 -8.66
N LEU A 66 6.80 -19.38 -8.26
CA LEU A 66 5.53 -20.10 -8.39
C LEU A 66 5.20 -20.49 -9.84
N LYS A 67 5.56 -19.65 -10.83
CA LYS A 67 5.39 -19.99 -12.26
C LYS A 67 6.15 -21.25 -12.67
N ILE A 68 7.33 -21.48 -12.11
CA ILE A 68 8.14 -22.67 -12.41
C ILE A 68 7.50 -23.89 -11.72
N VAL A 69 7.06 -23.74 -10.47
CA VAL A 69 6.42 -24.82 -9.71
C VAL A 69 5.16 -25.30 -10.42
N TYR A 70 4.24 -24.40 -10.79
CA TYR A 70 2.98 -24.75 -11.49
C TYR A 70 3.17 -25.31 -12.91
N ARG A 71 4.36 -25.16 -13.49
CA ARG A 71 4.67 -25.78 -14.79
C ARG A 71 5.26 -27.18 -14.61
N ARG A 72 5.89 -27.44 -13.46
CA ARG A 72 6.57 -28.70 -13.17
C ARG A 72 5.63 -29.74 -12.59
N PHE A 73 4.71 -29.31 -11.74
CA PHE A 73 3.69 -30.12 -11.07
C PHE A 73 2.32 -29.60 -11.48
#